data_AF-A0A9P0AX12-F1
#
_entry.id   AF-A0A9P0AX12-F1
#
_cell.length_a   1.000
_cell.length_b   1.000
_cell.length_c   1.000
_cell.angle_alpha   90.00
_cell.angle_beta   90.00
_cell.angle_gamma   90.00
#
_symmetry.space_group_name_H-M   'P 1'
#
loop_
_entity.id
_entity.type
_entity.pdbx_description
1 polymer ?
#
loop_
_entity_poly.entity_id
_entity_poly.type
_entity_poly.pdbx_seq_one_letter_code
_entity_poly.pdbx_strand_id
1 'polypeptide(L)'
;MVPNIKETYENLNLLFDLVKINKISFKFLSDFKIILMVNGLQTATSSYPCPYCCISLKELRSYSEYHKELRSYGDNTLHFNKFDLIFEKKLKRGNESFSTINKAIFKEEDDVKIFKKCIIPELYLLQRFINHLFFKGLLPLLGKENALKCPKQLHLVTKNYQGELFEGNACRKWLKNAEDLKSKGILVNLEEVYGIPFVVAFNTMNRIVEKCFGSKLLCTLSKLKADMSLLKAVLKGAGVSQTLWSIL
;
A
#
# COMPACT_ATOMS: atom_id res chain seq x y z
N MET A 1 1.86 13.16 -16.37
CA MET A 1 2.67 12.32 -17.28
C MET A 1 2.47 12.79 -18.70
N VAL A 2 3.55 12.83 -19.49
CA VAL A 2 3.45 13.11 -20.92
C VAL A 2 2.83 11.88 -21.61
N PRO A 3 1.77 12.04 -22.43
CA PRO A 3 1.18 10.94 -23.18
C PRO A 3 2.27 10.17 -23.97
N ASN A 4 2.15 8.84 -24.02
CA ASN A 4 3.03 7.93 -24.78
C ASN A 4 4.48 7.75 -24.26
N ILE A 5 4.86 8.34 -23.14
CA ILE A 5 6.14 8.03 -22.48
C ILE A 5 5.91 6.93 -21.43
N LYS A 6 6.60 5.80 -21.59
CA LYS A 6 6.53 4.71 -20.60
C LYS A 6 7.20 5.12 -19.30
N GLU A 7 6.57 4.77 -18.18
CA GLU A 7 7.19 4.87 -16.86
C GLU A 7 8.21 3.74 -16.70
N THR A 8 9.47 4.00 -17.06
CA THR A 8 10.60 3.09 -16.89
C THR A 8 11.68 3.70 -15.98
N TYR A 9 12.57 2.86 -15.46
CA TYR A 9 13.62 3.29 -14.54
C TYR A 9 14.53 4.33 -15.22
N GLU A 10 14.90 4.06 -16.48
CA GLU A 10 15.77 4.89 -17.31
C GLU A 10 15.16 6.27 -17.54
N ASN A 11 13.86 6.33 -17.83
CA ASN A 11 13.14 7.58 -18.04
C ASN A 11 13.04 8.41 -16.76
N LEU A 12 12.78 7.77 -15.60
CA LEU A 12 12.78 8.46 -14.32
C LEU A 12 14.18 8.96 -13.95
N ASN A 13 15.21 8.15 -14.16
CA ASN A 13 16.60 8.52 -13.86
C ASN A 13 17.02 9.74 -14.70
N LEU A 14 16.75 9.69 -16.01
CA LEU A 14 17.02 10.82 -16.91
C LEU A 14 16.29 12.09 -16.47
N LEU A 15 14.99 11.99 -16.16
CA LEU A 15 14.19 13.14 -15.71
C LEU A 15 14.76 13.75 -14.42
N PHE A 16 15.11 12.90 -13.45
CA PHE A 16 15.62 13.35 -12.16
C PHE A 16 17.06 13.88 -12.22
N ASP A 17 17.88 13.37 -13.13
CA ASP A 17 19.19 13.92 -13.43
C ASP A 17 19.10 15.29 -14.11
N LEU A 18 18.16 15.47 -15.06
CA LEU A 18 17.94 16.75 -15.75
C LEU A 18 17.51 17.86 -14.78
N VAL A 19 16.62 17.56 -13.83
CA VAL A 19 16.22 18.52 -12.79
C VAL A 19 17.23 18.60 -11.63
N LYS A 20 18.33 17.84 -11.70
CA LYS A 20 19.38 17.77 -10.67
C LYS A 20 18.82 17.50 -9.28
N ILE A 21 17.86 16.57 -9.15
CA ILE A 21 17.11 16.33 -7.91
C ILE A 21 18.02 16.04 -6.71
N ASN A 22 19.15 15.36 -6.95
CA ASN A 22 20.13 14.99 -5.93
C ASN A 22 20.96 16.18 -5.41
N LYS A 23 20.76 17.40 -5.94
CA LYS A 23 21.41 18.63 -5.45
C LYS A 23 20.55 19.44 -4.48
N ILE A 24 19.31 18.99 -4.21
CA ILE A 24 18.38 19.67 -3.32
C ILE A 24 17.93 18.75 -2.18
N SER A 25 17.55 19.34 -1.05
CA SER A 25 16.92 18.60 0.04
C SER A 25 15.42 18.48 -0.22
N PHE A 26 14.89 17.25 -0.17
CA PHE A 26 13.48 16.98 -0.43
C PHE A 26 13.03 15.69 0.25
N LYS A 27 11.70 15.57 0.39
CA LYS A 27 11.00 14.31 0.65
C LYS A 27 10.23 13.91 -0.61
N PHE A 28 10.24 12.62 -0.92
CA PHE A 28 9.61 12.09 -2.11
C PHE A 28 8.29 11.41 -1.75
N LEU A 29 7.22 11.77 -2.44
CA LEU A 29 5.90 11.15 -2.30
C LEU A 29 5.40 10.82 -3.70
N SER A 30 5.10 9.54 -3.93
CA SER A 30 4.55 9.04 -5.20
C SER A 30 3.85 7.71 -4.95
N ASP A 31 3.13 7.15 -5.92
CA ASP A 31 2.65 5.78 -5.81
C ASP A 31 3.79 4.75 -5.60
N PHE A 32 3.44 3.55 -5.16
CA PHE A 32 4.42 2.50 -4.87
C PHE A 32 5.23 2.05 -6.08
N LYS A 33 4.69 2.10 -7.30
CA LYS A 33 5.43 1.68 -8.50
C LYS A 33 6.63 2.60 -8.69
N ILE A 34 6.41 3.91 -8.61
CA ILE A 34 7.50 4.89 -8.73
C ILE A 34 8.44 4.80 -7.53
N ILE A 35 7.94 4.63 -6.29
CA ILE A 35 8.79 4.42 -5.11
C ILE A 35 9.70 3.19 -5.28
N LEU A 36 9.18 2.07 -5.79
CA LEU A 36 9.98 0.88 -6.06
C LEU A 36 11.08 1.21 -7.09
N MET A 37 10.73 1.86 -8.20
CA MET A 37 11.68 2.18 -9.28
C MET A 37 12.79 3.12 -8.82
N VAL A 38 12.47 4.21 -8.10
CA VAL A 38 13.50 5.16 -7.63
C VAL A 38 14.44 4.54 -6.59
N ASN A 39 14.04 3.47 -5.94
CA ASN A 39 14.88 2.69 -5.03
C ASN A 39 15.54 1.48 -5.70
N GLY A 40 15.45 1.37 -7.03
CA GLY A 40 16.08 0.31 -7.82
C GLY A 40 15.41 -1.06 -7.69
N LEU A 41 14.18 -1.11 -7.19
CA LEU A 41 13.44 -2.33 -6.92
C LEU A 41 12.55 -2.74 -8.10
N GLN A 42 12.39 -4.05 -8.27
CA GLN A 42 11.47 -4.63 -9.24
C GLN A 42 10.01 -4.28 -8.90
N THR A 43 9.25 -3.83 -9.90
CA THR A 43 7.85 -3.41 -9.73
C THR A 43 6.86 -4.55 -9.90
N ALA A 44 6.87 -5.20 -11.07
CA ALA A 44 5.97 -6.31 -11.39
C ALA A 44 6.55 -7.65 -10.90
N THR A 45 5.67 -8.53 -10.42
CA THR A 45 6.00 -9.92 -10.00
C THR A 45 7.16 -10.02 -9.01
N SER A 46 7.35 -9.00 -8.15
CA SER A 46 8.43 -8.97 -7.16
C SER A 46 8.18 -9.98 -6.03
N SER A 47 9.19 -10.79 -5.73
CA SER A 47 9.21 -11.66 -4.54
C SER A 47 9.33 -10.86 -3.25
N TYR A 48 9.83 -9.62 -3.30
CA TYR A 48 10.01 -8.71 -2.17
C TYR A 48 9.35 -7.36 -2.50
N PRO A 49 8.01 -7.26 -2.41
CA PRO A 49 7.25 -6.14 -2.95
C PRO A 49 7.29 -4.86 -2.10
N CYS A 50 7.76 -4.94 -0.85
CA CYS A 50 7.80 -3.79 0.04
C CYS A 50 9.03 -2.91 -0.23
N PRO A 51 8.87 -1.60 -0.49
CA PRO A 51 10.01 -0.70 -0.67
C PRO A 51 10.71 -0.34 0.64
N TYR A 52 10.11 -0.64 1.80
CA TYR A 52 10.60 -0.19 3.11
C TYR A 52 11.27 -1.29 3.93
N CYS A 53 11.00 -2.56 3.64
CA CYS A 53 11.59 -3.69 4.36
C CYS A 53 11.83 -4.89 3.44
N CYS A 54 12.60 -5.86 3.93
CA CYS A 54 12.96 -7.07 3.20
C CYS A 54 11.95 -8.23 3.41
N ILE A 55 10.65 -7.94 3.44
CA ILE A 55 9.61 -8.98 3.56
C ILE A 55 9.33 -9.63 2.20
N SER A 56 9.30 -10.96 2.16
CA SER A 56 8.90 -11.67 0.95
C SER A 56 7.37 -11.70 0.79
N LEU A 57 6.89 -11.85 -0.44
CA LEU A 57 5.47 -12.02 -0.75
C LEU A 57 4.88 -13.28 -0.10
N LYS A 58 5.69 -14.34 0.07
CA LYS A 58 5.28 -15.55 0.78
C LYS A 58 5.02 -15.28 2.26
N GLU A 59 5.92 -14.55 2.92
CA GLU A 59 5.78 -14.17 4.33
C GLU A 59 4.65 -13.16 4.54
N LEU A 60 4.49 -12.21 3.62
CA LEU A 60 3.40 -11.24 3.66
C LEU A 60 2.02 -11.92 3.62
N ARG A 61 1.93 -13.06 2.93
CA ARG A 61 0.71 -13.89 2.84
C ARG A 61 0.50 -14.82 4.04
N SER A 62 1.50 -15.06 4.88
CA SER A 62 1.41 -16.05 5.98
C SER A 62 0.92 -15.48 7.32
N TYR A 63 0.59 -14.19 7.40
CA TYR A 63 0.04 -13.50 8.61
C TYR A 63 0.90 -13.56 9.88
N SER A 64 2.12 -14.04 9.79
CA SER A 64 3.00 -14.16 10.94
C SER A 64 3.55 -12.79 11.34
N GLU A 65 3.59 -12.53 12.65
CA GLU A 65 4.15 -11.28 13.19
C GLU A 65 5.63 -11.22 12.88
N TYR A 66 6.06 -10.22 12.10
CA TYR A 66 7.46 -10.04 11.81
C TYR A 66 7.91 -8.60 11.94
N HIS A 67 8.93 -8.43 12.79
CA HIS A 67 9.88 -7.34 12.69
C HIS A 67 10.87 -7.69 11.59
N LYS A 68 10.70 -7.11 10.41
CA LYS A 68 11.68 -7.24 9.32
C LYS A 68 12.59 -6.02 9.31
N GLU A 69 13.83 -6.27 8.92
CA GLU A 69 14.83 -5.23 8.74
C GLU A 69 14.34 -4.19 7.74
N LEU A 70 14.44 -2.92 8.15
CA LEU A 70 14.09 -1.79 7.32
C LEU A 70 15.22 -1.52 6.34
N ARG A 71 14.86 -1.38 5.07
CA ARG A 71 15.80 -1.04 4.00
C ARG A 71 16.43 0.33 4.24
N SER A 72 17.72 0.39 4.02
CA SER A 72 18.49 1.61 3.84
C SER A 72 19.01 1.75 2.41
N TYR A 73 19.56 2.90 2.07
CA TYR A 73 20.24 3.10 0.78
C TYR A 73 21.49 2.22 0.66
N GLY A 74 22.22 2.01 1.76
CA GLY A 74 23.35 1.08 1.81
C GLY A 74 22.92 -0.36 1.55
N ASP A 75 21.83 -0.82 2.18
CA ASP A 75 21.28 -2.16 1.92
C ASP A 75 20.93 -2.35 0.44
N ASN A 76 20.25 -1.37 -0.17
CA ASN A 76 19.88 -1.45 -1.58
C ASN A 76 21.11 -1.45 -2.49
N THR A 77 22.16 -0.68 -2.18
CA THR A 77 23.44 -0.72 -2.91
C THR A 77 24.08 -2.11 -2.82
N LEU A 78 24.16 -2.69 -1.63
CA LEU A 78 24.69 -4.04 -1.43
C LEU A 78 23.88 -5.09 -2.20
N HIS A 79 22.55 -5.01 -2.15
CA HIS A 79 21.66 -5.91 -2.87
C HIS A 79 21.78 -5.79 -4.39
N PHE A 80 21.95 -4.57 -4.92
CA PHE A 80 22.21 -4.36 -6.33
C PHE A 80 23.56 -4.96 -6.74
N ASN A 81 24.62 -4.76 -5.98
CA ASN A 81 25.93 -5.33 -6.30
C ASN A 81 25.89 -6.87 -6.35
N LYS A 82 25.11 -7.50 -5.47
CA LYS A 82 24.85 -8.96 -5.53
C LYS A 82 24.09 -9.35 -6.79
N PHE A 83 23.06 -8.58 -7.17
CA PHE A 83 22.30 -8.83 -8.40
C PHE A 83 23.19 -8.73 -9.64
N ASP A 84 24.01 -7.68 -9.72
CA ASP A 84 24.92 -7.41 -10.84
C ASP A 84 25.92 -8.56 -11.00
N LEU A 85 26.55 -8.99 -9.88
CA LEU A 85 27.47 -10.12 -9.86
C LEU A 85 26.81 -11.43 -10.34
N ILE A 86 25.57 -11.71 -9.91
CA ILE A 86 24.81 -12.88 -10.35
C ILE A 86 24.54 -12.81 -11.86
N PHE A 87 24.20 -11.63 -12.37
CA PHE A 87 23.91 -11.41 -13.78
C PHE A 87 25.17 -11.56 -14.66
N GLU A 88 26.27 -10.93 -14.28
CA GLU A 88 27.57 -11.02 -14.96
C GLU A 88 28.08 -12.46 -15.02
N LYS A 89 28.04 -13.16 -13.89
CA LYS A 89 28.54 -14.55 -13.77
C LYS A 89 27.52 -15.61 -14.23
N LYS A 90 26.35 -15.20 -14.73
CA LYS A 90 25.23 -16.08 -15.16
C LYS A 90 24.88 -17.14 -14.09
N LEU A 91 24.98 -16.77 -12.82
CA LEU A 91 24.68 -17.66 -11.70
C LEU A 91 23.17 -17.89 -11.61
N LYS A 92 22.77 -19.00 -10.97
CA LYS A 92 21.35 -19.20 -10.64
C LYS A 92 20.88 -18.05 -9.75
N ARG A 93 19.75 -17.43 -10.13
CA ARG A 93 19.15 -16.33 -9.36
C ARG A 93 18.75 -16.83 -7.96
N GLY A 94 19.49 -16.37 -6.96
CA GLY A 94 19.11 -16.50 -5.55
C GLY A 94 18.20 -15.35 -5.10
N ASN A 95 17.65 -15.46 -3.90
CA ASN A 95 16.81 -14.42 -3.28
C ASN A 95 17.61 -13.29 -2.62
N GLU A 96 18.94 -13.31 -2.76
CA GLU A 96 19.88 -12.45 -2.01
C GLU A 96 19.90 -10.99 -2.46
N SER A 97 19.32 -10.69 -3.63
CA SER A 97 19.14 -9.31 -4.12
C SER A 97 17.88 -8.64 -3.58
N PHE A 98 16.99 -9.38 -2.88
CA PHE A 98 15.73 -8.84 -2.37
C PHE A 98 14.94 -8.02 -3.41
N SER A 99 14.94 -8.49 -4.66
CA SER A 99 14.31 -7.81 -5.81
C SER A 99 14.87 -6.43 -6.16
N THR A 100 16.07 -6.08 -5.70
CA THR A 100 16.85 -4.94 -6.18
C THR A 100 17.53 -5.33 -7.49
N ILE A 101 17.22 -4.59 -8.56
CA ILE A 101 17.67 -4.88 -9.94
C ILE A 101 18.36 -3.68 -10.60
N ASN A 102 18.28 -2.50 -9.99
CA ASN A 102 18.95 -1.28 -10.42
C ASN A 102 19.55 -0.58 -9.19
N LYS A 103 20.43 0.40 -9.41
CA LYS A 103 20.86 1.32 -8.35
C LYS A 103 19.72 2.25 -7.96
N ALA A 104 19.70 2.73 -6.72
CA ALA A 104 18.77 3.78 -6.35
C ALA A 104 19.06 5.08 -7.14
N ILE A 105 18.02 5.78 -7.57
CA ILE A 105 18.12 7.05 -8.30
C ILE A 105 18.49 8.19 -7.34
N PHE A 106 17.95 8.14 -6.12
CA PHE A 106 18.28 9.12 -5.08
C PHE A 106 19.60 8.76 -4.41
N LYS A 107 20.47 9.76 -4.29
CA LYS A 107 21.78 9.65 -3.64
C LYS A 107 21.65 10.13 -2.21
N GLU A 108 21.62 9.18 -1.29
CA GLU A 108 21.56 9.40 0.16
C GLU A 108 22.69 8.62 0.83
N GLU A 109 22.98 8.93 2.10
CA GLU A 109 23.94 8.18 2.91
C GLU A 109 23.45 6.76 3.18
N ASP A 110 24.39 5.83 3.37
CA ASP A 110 24.12 4.40 3.44
C ASP A 110 23.19 4.01 4.59
N ASP A 111 23.23 4.71 5.72
CA ASP A 111 22.43 4.44 6.91
C ASP A 111 20.99 4.99 6.81
N VAL A 112 20.73 5.89 5.85
CA VAL A 112 19.42 6.51 5.66
C VAL A 112 18.40 5.45 5.28
N LYS A 113 17.38 5.30 6.12
CA LYS A 113 16.27 4.39 5.86
C LYS A 113 15.37 4.92 4.75
N ILE A 114 14.90 4.04 3.87
CA ILE A 114 14.10 4.44 2.69
C ILE A 114 12.87 5.26 3.09
N PHE A 115 12.18 4.90 4.18
CA PHE A 115 11.00 5.63 4.65
C PHE A 115 11.29 7.07 5.11
N LYS A 116 12.56 7.41 5.39
CA LYS A 116 12.96 8.79 5.70
C LYS A 116 13.03 9.66 4.45
N LYS A 117 13.27 9.09 3.27
CA LYS A 117 13.33 9.83 2.00
C LYS A 117 12.04 9.70 1.19
N CYS A 118 11.53 8.48 1.05
CA CYS A 118 10.30 8.15 0.34
C CYS A 118 9.16 7.97 1.36
N ILE A 119 8.26 8.95 1.42
CA ILE A 119 7.12 8.94 2.36
C ILE A 119 6.11 7.89 1.93
N ILE A 120 5.46 7.26 2.91
CA ILE A 120 4.41 6.26 2.70
C ILE A 120 3.24 6.92 1.93
N PRO A 121 2.83 6.37 0.77
CA PRO A 121 1.77 6.99 -0.03
C PRO A 121 0.38 6.64 0.49
N GLU A 122 -0.09 7.47 1.41
CA GLU A 122 -1.40 7.35 2.06
C GLU A 122 -2.54 7.09 1.07
N LEU A 123 -2.64 7.89 0.02
CA LEU A 123 -3.72 7.80 -0.95
C LEU A 123 -3.77 6.42 -1.62
N TYR A 124 -2.61 5.85 -1.93
CA TYR A 124 -2.53 4.53 -2.55
C TYR A 124 -2.95 3.42 -1.58
N LEU A 125 -2.48 3.49 -0.32
CA LEU A 125 -2.88 2.55 0.73
C LEU A 125 -4.40 2.58 0.93
N LEU A 126 -4.96 3.80 1.02
CA LEU A 126 -6.37 4.03 1.21
C LEU A 126 -7.21 3.46 0.06
N GLN A 127 -6.86 3.82 -1.17
CA GLN A 127 -7.58 3.36 -2.36
C GLN A 127 -7.55 1.84 -2.46
N ARG A 128 -6.38 1.23 -2.31
CA ARG A 128 -6.27 -0.22 -2.39
C ARG A 128 -7.01 -0.93 -1.27
N PHE A 129 -6.89 -0.45 -0.03
CA PHE A 129 -7.57 -1.04 1.12
C PHE A 129 -9.09 -1.03 0.92
N ILE A 130 -9.66 0.14 0.61
CA ILE A 130 -11.10 0.31 0.50
C ILE A 130 -11.65 -0.44 -0.70
N ASN A 131 -11.02 -0.29 -1.86
CA ASN A 131 -11.50 -0.96 -3.06
C ASN A 131 -11.41 -2.47 -2.92
N HIS A 132 -10.38 -3.00 -2.26
CA HIS A 132 -10.32 -4.42 -1.98
C HIS A 132 -11.44 -4.85 -1.03
N LEU A 133 -11.54 -4.21 0.13
CA LEU A 133 -12.49 -4.59 1.16
C LEU A 133 -13.96 -4.44 0.69
N PHE A 134 -14.25 -3.39 -0.08
CA PHE A 134 -15.57 -3.16 -0.65
C PHE A 134 -15.86 -4.09 -1.82
N PHE A 135 -15.10 -4.01 -2.93
CA PHE A 135 -15.46 -4.71 -4.16
C PHE A 135 -15.15 -6.22 -4.14
N LYS A 136 -14.20 -6.68 -3.33
CA LYS A 136 -13.84 -8.11 -3.22
C LYS A 136 -14.44 -8.79 -2.00
N GLY A 137 -14.95 -8.06 -1.02
CA GLY A 137 -15.57 -8.63 0.17
C GLY A 137 -17.04 -8.22 0.34
N LEU A 138 -17.30 -6.94 0.60
CA LEU A 138 -18.65 -6.46 0.92
C LEU A 138 -19.65 -6.56 -0.26
N LEU A 139 -19.21 -6.24 -1.48
CA LEU A 139 -20.06 -6.26 -2.68
C LEU A 139 -20.51 -7.69 -3.03
N PRO A 140 -19.64 -8.71 -3.05
CA PRO A 140 -20.08 -10.11 -3.18
C PRO A 140 -21.01 -10.57 -2.05
N LEU A 141 -20.81 -10.07 -0.82
CA LEU A 141 -21.62 -10.46 0.35
C LEU A 141 -23.05 -9.94 0.27
N LEU A 142 -23.25 -8.66 -0.07
CA LEU A 142 -24.57 -8.01 -0.08
C LEU A 142 -25.26 -8.05 -1.46
N GLY A 143 -24.52 -8.41 -2.50
CA GLY A 143 -24.93 -8.20 -3.88
C GLY A 143 -24.86 -6.73 -4.31
N LYS A 144 -24.77 -6.51 -5.64
CA LYS A 144 -24.53 -5.17 -6.21
C LYS A 144 -25.60 -4.16 -5.82
N GLU A 145 -26.86 -4.56 -5.78
CA GLU A 145 -27.98 -3.66 -5.50
C GLU A 145 -27.92 -3.09 -4.07
N ASN A 146 -27.70 -3.95 -3.07
CA ASN A 146 -27.64 -3.52 -1.67
C ASN A 146 -26.31 -2.82 -1.36
N ALA A 147 -25.18 -3.36 -1.82
CA ALA A 147 -23.87 -2.79 -1.57
C ALA A 147 -23.72 -1.35 -2.10
N LEU A 148 -24.35 -1.04 -3.24
CA LEU A 148 -24.27 0.29 -3.85
C LEU A 148 -25.30 1.30 -3.31
N LYS A 149 -26.23 0.93 -2.42
CA LYS A 149 -27.18 1.88 -1.80
C LYS A 149 -26.45 2.98 -1.02
N CYS A 150 -25.54 2.61 -0.11
CA CYS A 150 -24.79 3.58 0.69
C CYS A 150 -23.88 4.48 -0.17
N PRO A 151 -23.03 3.95 -1.08
CA PRO A 151 -22.25 4.78 -2.00
C PRO A 151 -23.08 5.78 -2.80
N LYS A 152 -24.25 5.37 -3.32
CA LYS A 152 -25.15 6.27 -4.06
C LYS A 152 -25.70 7.39 -3.19
N GLN A 153 -26.16 7.08 -1.98
CA GLN A 153 -26.64 8.09 -1.02
C GLN A 153 -25.54 9.07 -0.59
N LEU A 154 -24.31 8.57 -0.49
CA LEU A 154 -23.14 9.40 -0.21
C LEU A 154 -22.59 10.12 -1.46
N HIS A 155 -23.24 10.00 -2.61
CA HIS A 155 -22.78 10.57 -3.89
C HIS A 155 -21.32 10.22 -4.20
N LEU A 156 -20.94 8.96 -3.97
CA LEU A 156 -19.60 8.47 -4.29
C LEU A 156 -19.52 8.16 -5.77
N VAL A 157 -18.61 8.86 -6.46
CA VAL A 157 -18.33 8.64 -7.87
C VAL A 157 -17.39 7.43 -8.00
N THR A 158 -17.80 6.45 -8.80
CA THR A 158 -16.94 5.36 -9.26
C THR A 158 -16.39 5.69 -10.65
N LYS A 159 -15.16 5.26 -10.93
CA LYS A 159 -14.62 5.27 -12.30
C LYS A 159 -14.53 3.85 -12.86
N ASN A 160 -14.78 3.73 -14.16
CA ASN A 160 -14.62 2.49 -14.93
C ASN A 160 -13.20 2.37 -15.49
N TYR A 161 -12.18 2.42 -14.64
CA TYR A 161 -10.80 2.16 -15.06
C TYR A 161 -10.37 0.78 -14.53
N GLN A 162 -10.27 -0.21 -15.43
CA GLN A 162 -9.94 -1.60 -15.11
C GLN A 162 -10.92 -2.30 -14.12
N GLY A 163 -12.12 -1.76 -13.97
CA GLY A 163 -13.15 -2.19 -13.02
C GLY A 163 -13.86 -1.00 -12.39
N GLU A 164 -14.94 -1.24 -11.66
CA GLU A 164 -15.63 -0.22 -10.86
C GLU A 164 -14.83 0.01 -9.57
N LEU A 165 -14.32 1.23 -9.36
CA LEU A 165 -13.46 1.59 -8.22
C LEU A 165 -13.80 2.98 -7.67
N PHE A 166 -13.63 3.17 -6.36
CA PHE A 166 -13.66 4.47 -5.71
C PHE A 166 -12.32 5.21 -5.86
N GLU A 167 -12.40 6.50 -6.19
CA GLU A 167 -11.25 7.40 -6.21
C GLU A 167 -10.94 7.99 -4.83
N GLY A 168 -9.83 8.73 -4.71
CA GLY A 168 -9.30 9.21 -3.43
C GLY A 168 -10.30 9.91 -2.52
N ASN A 169 -11.05 10.87 -3.06
CA ASN A 169 -12.06 11.59 -2.28
C ASN A 169 -13.25 10.69 -1.90
N ALA A 170 -13.66 9.79 -2.79
CA ALA A 170 -14.72 8.84 -2.51
C ALA A 170 -14.31 7.83 -1.42
N CYS A 171 -13.06 7.35 -1.48
CA CYS A 171 -12.43 6.53 -0.46
C CYS A 171 -12.43 7.22 0.93
N ARG A 172 -12.03 8.49 1.01
CA ARG A 172 -12.08 9.24 2.27
C ARG A 172 -13.50 9.41 2.80
N LYS A 173 -14.43 9.77 1.92
CA LYS A 173 -15.84 9.95 2.30
C LYS A 173 -16.45 8.64 2.76
N TRP A 174 -16.10 7.53 2.12
CA TRP A 174 -16.50 6.19 2.54
C TRP A 174 -16.03 5.86 3.96
N LEU A 175 -14.74 6.04 4.27
CA LEU A 175 -14.22 5.74 5.62
C LEU A 175 -14.93 6.53 6.72
N LYS A 176 -15.22 7.81 6.48
CA LYS A 176 -15.89 8.68 7.46
C LYS A 176 -17.35 8.31 7.71
N ASN A 177 -17.99 7.61 6.77
CA ASN A 177 -19.41 7.28 6.83
C ASN A 177 -19.63 5.75 6.86
N ALA A 178 -18.62 4.96 7.20
CA ALA A 178 -18.73 3.50 7.16
C ALA A 178 -19.79 2.95 8.14
N GLU A 179 -20.10 3.67 9.23
CA GLU A 179 -21.18 3.33 10.16
C GLU A 179 -22.59 3.44 9.54
N ASP A 180 -22.75 4.17 8.43
CA ASP A 180 -24.03 4.26 7.71
C ASP A 180 -24.50 2.89 7.20
N LEU A 181 -23.58 1.93 7.04
CA LEU A 181 -23.91 0.55 6.71
C LEU A 181 -24.78 -0.11 7.79
N LYS A 182 -24.56 0.21 9.07
CA LYS A 182 -25.37 -0.31 10.18
C LYS A 182 -26.62 0.54 10.39
N SER A 183 -26.45 1.87 10.50
CA SER A 183 -27.52 2.77 10.93
C SER A 183 -28.68 2.88 9.94
N LYS A 184 -28.46 2.56 8.65
CA LYS A 184 -29.46 2.63 7.59
C LYS A 184 -30.11 1.29 7.23
N GLY A 185 -29.89 0.25 8.05
CA GLY A 185 -30.47 -1.09 7.83
C GLY A 185 -30.05 -1.73 6.50
N ILE A 186 -28.85 -1.35 6.00
CA ILE A 186 -28.30 -1.92 4.75
C ILE A 186 -27.80 -3.34 5.00
N LEU A 187 -27.35 -3.61 6.23
CA LEU A 187 -27.09 -4.96 6.69
C LEU A 187 -28.38 -5.54 7.30
N VAL A 188 -28.86 -6.67 6.77
CA VAL A 188 -30.05 -7.38 7.27
C VAL A 188 -29.64 -8.68 7.96
N ASN A 189 -30.08 -8.91 9.21
CA ASN A 189 -29.94 -10.15 9.99
C ASN A 189 -28.65 -10.97 9.75
N LEU A 190 -28.65 -11.90 8.78
CA LEU A 190 -27.48 -12.71 8.44
C LEU A 190 -26.33 -11.87 7.89
N GLU A 191 -26.61 -10.92 7.01
CA GLU A 191 -25.63 -9.97 6.46
C GLU A 191 -25.06 -9.05 7.53
N GLU A 192 -25.79 -8.78 8.60
CA GLU A 192 -25.30 -8.00 9.73
C GLU A 192 -24.14 -8.72 10.43
N VAL A 193 -24.32 -10.01 10.71
CA VAL A 193 -23.27 -10.83 11.33
C VAL A 193 -21.99 -10.85 10.48
N TYR A 194 -22.12 -11.00 9.16
CA TYR A 194 -20.98 -11.07 8.24
C TYR A 194 -20.45 -9.68 7.81
N GLY A 195 -21.27 -8.64 7.87
CA GLY A 195 -20.96 -7.27 7.46
C GLY A 195 -20.33 -6.41 8.55
N ILE A 196 -20.62 -6.68 9.83
CA ILE A 196 -20.00 -5.98 10.97
C ILE A 196 -18.46 -5.95 10.88
N PRO A 197 -17.75 -7.05 10.57
CA PRO A 197 -16.31 -7.03 10.37
C PRO A 197 -15.84 -5.98 9.35
N PHE A 198 -16.56 -5.79 8.25
CA PHE A 198 -16.22 -4.78 7.25
C PHE A 198 -16.32 -3.36 7.81
N VAL A 199 -17.39 -3.06 8.55
CA VAL A 199 -17.59 -1.76 9.20
C VAL A 199 -16.47 -1.49 10.21
N VAL A 200 -16.16 -2.47 11.06
CA VAL A 200 -15.07 -2.36 12.04
C VAL A 200 -13.73 -2.14 11.34
N ALA A 201 -13.47 -2.83 10.23
CA ALA A 201 -12.24 -2.66 9.45
C ALA A 201 -12.15 -1.26 8.84
N PHE A 202 -13.22 -0.72 8.23
CA PHE A 202 -13.23 0.65 7.71
C PHE A 202 -13.00 1.69 8.81
N ASN A 203 -13.70 1.59 9.94
CA ASN A 203 -13.52 2.53 11.06
C ASN A 203 -12.11 2.46 11.64
N THR A 204 -11.57 1.25 11.78
CA THR A 204 -10.21 1.07 12.30
C THR A 204 -9.18 1.66 11.34
N MET A 205 -9.37 1.48 10.03
CA MET A 205 -8.55 2.14 9.02
C MET A 205 -8.68 3.66 9.09
N ASN A 206 -9.89 4.21 9.30
CA ASN A 206 -10.06 5.66 9.47
C ASN A 206 -9.22 6.20 10.64
N ARG A 207 -9.25 5.50 11.79
CA ARG A 207 -8.44 5.86 12.96
C ARG A 207 -6.94 5.81 12.68
N ILE A 208 -6.46 4.75 12.02
CA ILE A 208 -5.04 4.62 11.64
C ILE A 208 -4.65 5.79 10.74
N VAL A 209 -5.48 6.10 9.77
CA VAL A 209 -5.25 7.17 8.79
C VAL A 209 -5.20 8.54 9.47
N GLU A 210 -6.16 8.87 10.35
CA GLU A 210 -6.16 10.11 11.12
C GLU A 210 -4.95 10.24 12.04
N LYS A 211 -4.49 9.12 12.61
CA LYS A 211 -3.32 9.07 13.50
C LYS A 211 -1.98 9.18 12.79
N CYS A 212 -1.85 8.58 11.60
CA CYS A 212 -0.59 8.50 10.86
C CYS A 212 -0.39 9.66 9.88
N PHE A 213 -1.48 10.20 9.33
CA PHE A 213 -1.44 11.18 8.24
C PHE A 213 -2.29 12.43 8.53
N GLY A 214 -2.90 12.53 9.71
CA GLY A 214 -3.58 13.74 10.16
C GLY A 214 -2.62 14.90 10.42
N SER A 215 -3.16 16.12 10.48
CA SER A 215 -2.39 17.33 10.77
C SER A 215 -1.90 17.44 12.22
N LYS A 216 -2.36 16.55 13.11
CA LYS A 216 -2.03 16.53 14.53
C LYS A 216 -1.50 15.15 14.89
N LEU A 217 -0.46 15.10 15.72
CA LEU A 217 0.05 13.84 16.27
C LEU A 217 -0.91 13.37 17.38
N LEU A 218 -1.95 12.61 17.00
CA LEU A 218 -3.08 12.31 17.87
C LEU A 218 -2.90 11.06 18.74
N CYS A 219 -1.77 10.34 18.64
CA CYS A 219 -1.64 9.07 19.37
C CYS A 219 -0.22 8.66 19.77
N THR A 220 -0.16 7.85 20.83
CA THR A 220 1.02 7.07 21.20
C THR A 220 1.18 5.87 20.27
N LEU A 221 2.41 5.37 20.15
CA LEU A 221 2.71 4.14 19.39
C LEU A 221 1.88 2.93 19.88
N SER A 222 1.57 2.86 21.18
CA SER A 222 0.73 1.80 21.76
C SER A 222 -0.71 1.82 21.21
N LYS A 223 -1.31 3.01 21.06
CA LYS A 223 -2.66 3.15 20.51
C LYS A 223 -2.72 2.78 19.03
N LEU A 224 -1.68 3.11 18.26
CA LEU A 224 -1.59 2.70 16.86
C LEU A 224 -1.43 1.18 16.72
N LYS A 225 -0.57 0.57 17.55
CA LYS A 225 -0.42 -0.90 17.60
C LYS A 225 -1.74 -1.60 17.90
N ALA A 226 -2.52 -1.09 18.85
CA ALA A 226 -3.84 -1.65 19.17
C ALA A 226 -4.80 -1.61 17.98
N ASP A 227 -4.89 -0.49 17.25
CA ASP A 227 -5.72 -0.39 16.05
C ASP A 227 -5.24 -1.34 14.95
N MET A 228 -3.93 -1.46 14.74
CA MET A 228 -3.36 -2.39 13.76
C MET A 228 -3.65 -3.85 14.11
N SER A 229 -3.59 -4.22 15.39
CA SER A 229 -3.94 -5.56 15.87
C SER A 229 -5.43 -5.86 15.69
N LEU A 230 -6.30 -4.89 15.98
CA LEU A 230 -7.74 -5.03 15.75
C LEU A 230 -8.04 -5.22 14.26
N LEU A 231 -7.43 -4.39 13.39
CA LEU A 231 -7.58 -4.51 11.94
C LEU A 231 -7.16 -5.91 11.46
N LYS A 232 -6.04 -6.43 11.95
CA LYS A 232 -5.57 -7.80 11.66
C LYS A 232 -6.59 -8.86 12.05
N ALA A 233 -7.09 -8.80 13.29
CA ALA A 233 -8.05 -9.77 13.81
C ALA A 233 -9.34 -9.79 12.97
N VAL A 234 -9.85 -8.60 12.65
CA VAL A 234 -11.08 -8.42 11.87
C VAL A 234 -10.93 -8.92 10.44
N LEU A 235 -9.83 -8.59 9.76
CA LEU A 235 -9.56 -9.06 8.39
C LEU A 235 -9.38 -10.58 8.32
N LYS A 236 -8.80 -11.19 9.36
CA LYS A 236 -8.69 -12.64 9.48
C LYS A 236 -10.06 -13.30 9.63
N GLY A 237 -10.91 -12.76 10.51
CA GLY A 237 -12.27 -13.26 10.74
C GLY A 237 -13.20 -13.10 9.52
N ALA A 238 -13.01 -12.03 8.73
CA ALA A 238 -13.84 -11.74 7.56
C ALA A 238 -13.46 -12.54 6.29
N GLY A 239 -12.43 -13.38 6.32
CA GLY A 239 -12.00 -14.19 5.15
C GLY A 239 -11.42 -13.37 3.98
N VAL A 240 -11.30 -12.05 4.10
CA VAL A 240 -10.77 -11.13 3.06
C VAL A 240 -9.23 -11.17 3.00
N SER A 241 -8.61 -12.08 3.76
CA SER A 241 -7.27 -11.92 4.27
C SER A 241 -6.18 -12.08 3.19
N GLN A 242 -6.38 -12.84 2.11
CA GLN A 242 -5.26 -13.21 1.21
C GLN A 242 -4.70 -12.05 0.36
N THR A 243 -5.49 -11.01 0.09
CA THR A 243 -5.08 -9.97 -0.87
C THR A 243 -4.75 -8.63 -0.21
N LEU A 244 -5.39 -8.29 0.92
CA LEU A 244 -5.23 -7.01 1.62
C LEU A 244 -3.86 -6.76 2.24
N TRP A 245 -3.08 -7.82 2.51
CA TRP A 245 -1.71 -7.65 3.03
C TRP A 245 -0.67 -7.46 1.95
N SER A 246 -0.94 -7.83 0.70
CA SER A 246 -0.09 -7.40 -0.43
C SER A 246 -0.14 -5.89 -0.71
N ILE A 247 -1.00 -5.19 0.04
CA ILE A 247 -1.36 -3.79 -0.11
C ILE A 247 -0.80 -2.93 1.04
N LEU A 248 -0.63 -3.50 2.25
CA LEU A 248 -0.09 -2.87 3.45
C LEU A 248 1.39 -3.21 3.64
#